data_AF-A0A7T7I026-F1
#
_entry.id   AF-A0A7T7I026-F1
#
_cell.length_a   1.000
_cell.length_b   1.000
_cell.length_c   1.000
_cell.angle_alpha   90.00
_cell.angle_beta   90.00
_cell.angle_gamma   90.00
#
_symmetry.space_group_name_H-M   'P 1'
#
loop_
_entity.id
_entity.type
_entity.pdbx_description
1 polymer ?
#
loop_
_entity_poly.entity_id
_entity_poly.type
_entity_poly.pdbx_seq_one_letter_code
_entity_poly.pdbx_strand_id
1 'polypeptide(L)'
;MQRKHLIVIGVTAVALVGGGAGVTYAVSGTQSTTELDSYSTVTVDGHKALSARILDGRIRSKYRPLPWIGRDIGPVSCPSGLKAVTGASLTCTAEADGKRVEIPVSVVKADDTSITWKFER
;
A
#
# COMPACT_ATOMS: atom_id res chain seq x y z
N MET A 1 25.70 3.31 46.65
CA MET A 1 24.35 3.78 46.24
C MET A 1 24.46 4.46 44.89
N GLN A 2 23.85 3.91 43.83
CA GLN A 2 23.51 4.68 42.62
C GLN A 2 22.49 3.88 41.79
N ARG A 3 21.20 4.25 41.92
CA ARG A 3 20.14 3.86 40.98
C ARG A 3 20.25 4.76 39.75
N LYS A 4 20.26 4.22 38.52
CA LYS A 4 19.90 5.00 37.32
C LYS A 4 19.15 4.14 36.29
N HIS A 5 17.83 4.35 36.32
CA HIS A 5 16.84 4.41 35.24
C HIS A 5 16.98 3.50 34.00
N LEU A 6 16.09 2.52 33.95
CA LEU A 6 15.57 1.89 32.74
C LEU A 6 15.01 2.96 31.79
N ILE A 7 15.61 3.09 30.61
CA ILE A 7 14.97 3.69 29.45
C ILE A 7 14.73 2.53 28.48
N VAL A 8 13.49 2.04 28.44
CA VAL A 8 13.03 1.14 27.38
C VAL A 8 12.84 2.02 26.15
N ILE A 9 13.90 2.13 25.34
CA ILE A 9 13.82 2.74 24.02
C ILE A 9 13.17 1.68 23.13
N GLY A 10 11.88 1.86 22.84
CA GLY A 10 11.18 1.04 21.86
C GLY A 10 11.87 1.19 20.51
N VAL A 11 12.58 0.14 20.08
CA VAL A 11 13.16 0.07 18.74
C VAL A 11 12.02 -0.25 17.78
N THR A 12 11.37 0.78 17.24
CA THR A 12 10.62 0.62 16.00
C THR A 12 11.64 0.43 14.88
N ALA A 13 11.91 -0.83 14.53
CA ALA A 13 12.72 -1.17 13.39
C ALA A 13 12.00 -0.72 12.12
N VAL A 14 12.27 0.50 11.66
CA VAL A 14 11.94 0.93 10.30
C VAL A 14 13.05 0.37 9.41
N ALA A 15 12.81 -0.80 8.83
CA ALA A 15 13.65 -1.33 7.78
C ALA A 15 13.50 -0.42 6.55
N LEU A 16 14.40 0.56 6.41
CA LEU A 16 14.60 1.27 5.15
C LEU A 16 15.30 0.30 4.19
N VAL A 17 14.52 -0.53 3.50
CA VAL A 17 15.00 -1.22 2.31
C VAL A 17 15.15 -0.16 1.22
N GLY A 18 16.36 0.38 1.10
CA GLY A 18 16.80 1.04 -0.11
C GLY A 18 16.88 0.02 -1.25
N GLY A 19 16.10 0.24 -2.29
CA GLY A 19 16.38 -0.23 -3.65
C GLY A 19 16.19 0.99 -4.54
N GLY A 20 17.22 1.55 -5.16
CA GLY A 20 18.18 0.85 -6.01
C GLY A 20 17.52 0.73 -7.39
N ALA A 21 17.99 1.53 -8.34
CA ALA A 21 17.49 1.55 -9.70
C ALA A 21 17.43 0.14 -10.31
N GLY A 22 16.25 -0.32 -10.73
CA GLY A 22 16.14 -1.52 -11.55
C GLY A 22 14.90 -2.38 -11.33
N VAL A 23 13.68 -1.88 -11.61
CA VAL A 23 12.53 -2.76 -11.92
C VAL A 23 11.51 -2.06 -12.84
N THR A 24 11.93 -1.44 -13.95
CA THR A 24 11.01 -0.67 -14.81
C THR A 24 10.17 -1.49 -15.80
N TYR A 25 10.31 -2.82 -15.89
CA TYR A 25 9.78 -3.56 -17.06
C TYR A 25 8.69 -4.61 -16.80
N ALA A 26 8.17 -4.79 -15.58
CA ALA A 26 7.12 -5.80 -15.31
C ALA A 26 5.84 -5.31 -14.59
N VAL A 27 5.75 -4.02 -14.19
CA VAL A 27 4.71 -3.51 -13.26
C VAL A 27 3.69 -2.54 -13.87
N SER A 28 3.78 -2.21 -15.16
CA SER A 28 2.94 -1.18 -15.78
C SER A 28 1.43 -1.46 -15.69
N GLY A 29 1.01 -2.72 -15.53
CA GLY A 29 -0.41 -3.09 -15.39
C GLY A 29 -1.01 -2.77 -14.01
N THR A 30 -0.24 -2.97 -12.94
CA THR A 30 -0.70 -2.81 -11.54
C THR A 30 -0.32 -1.46 -10.92
N GLN A 31 0.54 -0.68 -11.60
CA GLN A 31 0.81 0.69 -11.23
C GLN A 31 -0.40 1.60 -11.49
N SER A 32 -0.61 2.56 -10.60
CA SER A 32 -1.67 3.56 -10.67
C SER A 32 -1.18 4.88 -10.10
N THR A 33 -1.50 5.97 -10.79
CA THR A 33 -1.36 7.33 -10.25
C THR A 33 -2.74 7.82 -9.85
N THR A 34 -2.85 8.36 -8.65
CA THR A 34 -4.10 8.90 -8.10
C THR A 34 -3.84 10.30 -7.55
N GLU A 35 -4.70 11.25 -7.89
CA GLU A 35 -4.67 12.57 -7.29
C GLU A 35 -5.10 12.48 -5.81
N LEU A 36 -4.55 13.37 -4.98
CA LEU A 36 -4.81 13.46 -3.56
C LEU A 36 -5.76 14.62 -3.28
N ASP A 37 -7.04 14.39 -3.54
CA ASP A 37 -8.15 15.34 -3.37
C ASP A 37 -9.06 14.96 -2.18
N SER A 38 -10.09 15.77 -1.89
CA SER A 38 -10.99 15.57 -0.75
C SER A 38 -11.79 14.26 -0.78
N TYR A 39 -11.94 13.61 -1.93
CA TYR A 39 -12.67 12.36 -2.09
C TYR A 39 -11.77 11.13 -2.06
N SER A 40 -10.48 11.30 -2.32
CA SER A 40 -9.50 10.21 -2.40
C SER A 40 -8.59 10.13 -1.17
N THR A 41 -8.48 11.21 -0.39
CA THR A 41 -7.54 11.32 0.74
C THR A 41 -8.14 11.03 2.10
N VAL A 42 -7.30 10.48 2.98
CA VAL A 42 -7.48 10.41 4.43
C VAL A 42 -6.17 10.81 5.08
N THR A 43 -6.18 11.05 6.40
CA THR A 43 -4.95 11.31 7.16
C THR A 43 -4.56 10.07 7.95
N VAL A 44 -3.32 9.62 7.79
CA VAL A 44 -2.73 8.51 8.55
C VAL A 44 -1.43 9.01 9.18
N ASP A 45 -1.34 8.96 10.51
CA ASP A 45 -0.20 9.47 11.28
C ASP A 45 0.20 10.91 10.89
N GLY A 46 -0.78 11.80 10.72
CA GLY A 46 -0.53 13.20 10.34
C GLY A 46 -0.12 13.43 8.87
N HIS A 47 -0.06 12.38 8.05
CA HIS A 47 0.29 12.48 6.62
C HIS A 47 -0.95 12.28 5.74
N LYS A 48 -1.01 12.97 4.59
CA LYS A 48 -1.96 12.62 3.54
C LYS A 48 -1.73 11.16 3.13
N ALA A 49 -2.83 10.44 2.96
CA ALA A 49 -2.82 9.05 2.57
C ALA A 49 -3.95 8.81 1.58
N LEU A 50 -3.72 7.91 0.63
CA LEU A 50 -4.76 7.42 -0.25
C LEU A 50 -5.71 6.53 0.56
N SER A 51 -7.00 6.80 0.47
CA SER A 51 -8.01 6.07 1.24
C SER A 51 -8.09 4.60 0.82
N ALA A 52 -8.37 3.73 1.79
CA ALA A 52 -8.57 2.29 1.57
C ALA A 52 -9.69 2.00 0.55
N ARG A 53 -10.71 2.87 0.47
CA ARG A 53 -11.79 2.78 -0.50
C ARG A 53 -11.30 2.89 -1.94
N ILE A 54 -10.35 3.79 -2.20
CA ILE A 54 -9.78 3.96 -3.54
C ILE A 54 -8.84 2.79 -3.87
N LEU A 55 -8.06 2.30 -2.89
CA LEU A 55 -7.27 1.09 -3.05
C LEU A 55 -8.14 -0.09 -3.46
N ASP A 56 -9.23 -0.34 -2.75
CA ASP A 56 -10.18 -1.42 -3.04
C ASP A 56 -10.75 -1.32 -4.47
N GLY A 57 -11.35 -0.18 -4.81
CA GLY A 57 -11.93 0.01 -6.14
C GLY A 57 -10.92 -0.18 -7.26
N ARG A 58 -9.69 0.34 -7.09
CA ARG A 58 -8.66 0.29 -8.13
C ARG A 58 -7.99 -1.08 -8.23
N ILE A 59 -7.72 -1.74 -7.10
CA ILE A 59 -7.21 -3.11 -7.08
C ILE A 59 -8.22 -4.02 -7.76
N ARG A 60 -9.50 -4.03 -7.34
CA ARG A 60 -10.52 -4.86 -8.00
C ARG A 60 -10.67 -4.58 -9.49
N SER A 61 -10.57 -3.31 -9.91
CA SER A 61 -10.65 -2.93 -11.32
C SER A 61 -9.48 -3.45 -12.15
N LYS A 62 -8.27 -3.54 -11.58
CA LYS A 62 -7.05 -3.97 -12.28
C LYS A 62 -6.71 -5.45 -12.07
N TYR A 63 -7.31 -6.09 -11.06
CA TYR A 63 -7.09 -7.50 -10.74
C TYR A 63 -7.84 -8.44 -11.69
N ARG A 64 -8.89 -7.95 -12.38
CA ARG A 64 -9.54 -8.64 -13.51
C ARG A 64 -8.78 -8.28 -14.79
N PRO A 65 -8.20 -9.22 -15.58
CA PRO A 65 -8.79 -10.50 -15.99
C PRO A 65 -7.73 -11.61 -16.17
N LEU A 66 -7.51 -12.47 -15.18
CA LEU A 66 -6.58 -13.60 -15.34
C LEU A 66 -7.34 -14.93 -15.32
N PRO A 67 -6.99 -15.90 -16.19
CA PRO A 67 -7.70 -17.18 -16.26
C PRO A 67 -7.42 -18.13 -15.08
N TRP A 68 -6.38 -17.86 -14.26
CA TRP A 68 -5.91 -18.74 -13.18
C TRP A 68 -6.36 -18.37 -11.76
N ILE A 69 -6.88 -17.15 -11.60
CA ILE A 69 -7.54 -16.65 -10.40
C ILE A 69 -8.91 -16.37 -10.96
N GLY A 70 -9.89 -17.15 -10.56
CA GLY A 70 -11.24 -17.06 -11.08
C GLY A 70 -11.72 -15.61 -11.13
N ARG A 71 -12.73 -15.42 -11.98
CA ARG A 71 -13.14 -14.15 -12.60
C ARG A 71 -13.38 -12.97 -11.66
N ASP A 72 -13.42 -13.20 -10.35
CA ASP A 72 -13.86 -12.26 -9.31
C ASP A 72 -12.96 -12.31 -8.08
N ILE A 73 -12.25 -11.21 -7.82
CA ILE A 73 -11.74 -10.91 -6.48
C ILE A 73 -12.86 -10.21 -5.70
N GLY A 74 -13.06 -10.61 -4.45
CA GLY A 74 -14.00 -10.00 -3.54
C GLY A 74 -13.59 -8.59 -3.11
N PRO A 75 -14.32 -7.99 -2.15
CA PRO A 75 -13.93 -6.73 -1.54
C PRO A 75 -12.51 -6.80 -0.97
N VAL A 76 -11.68 -5.80 -1.28
CA VAL A 76 -10.32 -5.71 -0.76
C VAL A 76 -10.36 -4.92 0.54
N SER A 77 -9.83 -5.51 1.62
CA SER A 77 -9.67 -4.87 2.92
C SER A 77 -8.22 -4.46 3.14
N CYS A 78 -7.98 -3.16 3.28
CA CYS A 78 -6.68 -2.63 3.67
C CYS A 78 -6.74 -2.17 5.13
N PRO A 79 -5.70 -2.42 5.95
CA PRO A 79 -5.69 -2.08 7.37
C PRO A 79 -5.76 -0.56 7.64
N SER A 80 -5.31 0.23 6.67
CA SER A 80 -5.31 1.70 6.72
C SER A 80 -5.35 2.28 5.30
N GLY A 81 -5.32 3.62 5.21
CA GLY A 81 -4.94 4.29 3.97
C GLY A 81 -3.44 4.10 3.65
N LEU A 82 -3.09 4.19 2.37
CA LEU A 82 -1.71 4.15 1.91
C LEU A 82 -1.10 5.54 2.04
N LYS A 83 -0.19 5.69 3.00
CA LYS A 83 0.51 6.96 3.26
C LYS A 83 1.18 7.48 1.99
N ALA A 84 0.98 8.74 1.64
CA ALA A 84 1.58 9.38 0.46
C ALA A 84 3.05 9.74 0.72
N VAL A 85 3.84 8.72 1.00
CA VAL A 85 5.28 8.81 1.23
C VAL A 85 5.94 7.77 0.34
N THR A 86 6.90 8.19 -0.47
CA THR A 86 7.66 7.28 -1.34
C THR A 86 8.28 6.15 -0.52
N GLY A 87 8.08 4.91 -0.96
CA GLY A 87 8.54 3.70 -0.25
C GLY A 87 7.59 3.20 0.84
N ALA A 88 6.51 3.92 1.17
CA ALA A 88 5.48 3.40 2.08
C ALA A 88 4.80 2.18 1.46
N SER A 89 4.46 1.20 2.30
CA SER A 89 3.76 0.00 1.88
C SER A 89 2.78 -0.48 2.94
N LEU A 90 1.79 -1.25 2.48
CA LEU A 90 0.87 -1.99 3.32
C LEU A 90 0.41 -3.24 2.59
N THR A 91 -0.13 -4.20 3.32
CA THR A 91 -0.70 -5.42 2.74
C THR A 91 -2.22 -5.33 2.86
N CYS A 92 -2.90 -5.29 1.73
CA CYS A 92 -4.36 -5.48 1.69
C CYS A 92 -4.68 -6.97 1.59
N THR A 93 -5.90 -7.35 1.93
CA THR A 93 -6.38 -8.73 1.83
C THR A 93 -7.68 -8.79 1.04
N ALA A 94 -7.93 -9.90 0.37
CA ALA A 94 -9.21 -10.15 -0.28
C ALA A 94 -9.51 -11.64 -0.30
N GLU A 95 -10.75 -11.99 -0.60
CA GLU A 95 -11.14 -13.38 -0.91
C GLU A 95 -11.17 -13.53 -2.44
N ALA A 96 -10.50 -14.56 -2.96
CA ALA A 96 -10.52 -14.95 -4.37
C ALA A 96 -10.68 -16.47 -4.45
N ASP A 97 -11.69 -16.96 -5.18
CA ASP A 97 -12.00 -18.40 -5.31
C ASP A 97 -12.12 -19.14 -3.96
N GLY A 98 -12.68 -18.48 -2.95
CA GLY A 98 -12.82 -19.04 -1.60
C GLY A 98 -11.53 -19.15 -0.80
N LYS A 99 -10.46 -18.49 -1.26
CA LYS A 99 -9.18 -18.37 -0.55
C LYS A 99 -8.88 -16.92 -0.22
N ARG A 100 -8.31 -16.71 0.97
CA ARG A 100 -7.72 -15.43 1.33
C ARG A 100 -6.41 -15.22 0.58
N VAL A 101 -6.31 -14.08 -0.09
CA VAL A 101 -5.11 -13.62 -0.78
C VAL A 101 -4.58 -12.35 -0.14
N GLU A 102 -3.27 -12.24 -0.08
CA GLU A 102 -2.56 -11.04 0.37
C GLU A 102 -2.09 -10.23 -0.84
N ILE A 103 -2.27 -8.92 -0.78
CA ILE A 103 -2.03 -8.00 -1.88
C ILE A 103 -1.08 -6.92 -1.36
N PRO A 104 0.24 -7.07 -1.58
CA PRO A 104 1.21 -6.05 -1.19
C PRO A 104 0.98 -4.80 -2.03
N VAL A 105 0.89 -3.64 -1.39
CA VAL A 105 0.74 -2.34 -2.02
C VAL A 105 1.92 -1.47 -1.62
N SER A 106 2.54 -0.77 -2.57
CA SER A 106 3.69 0.11 -2.33
C SER A 106 3.62 1.41 -3.10
N VAL A 107 4.15 2.47 -2.50
CA VAL A 107 4.26 3.80 -3.12
C VAL A 107 5.57 3.89 -3.88
N VAL A 108 5.46 4.15 -5.18
CA VAL A 108 6.60 4.36 -6.09
C VAL A 108 7.04 5.82 -6.06
N LYS A 109 6.08 6.74 -6.03
CA LYS A 109 6.32 8.19 -5.99
C LYS A 109 5.19 8.88 -5.26
N ALA A 110 5.50 9.86 -4.44
CA ALA A 110 4.51 10.75 -3.83
C ALA A 110 4.92 12.20 -4.05
N ASP A 111 3.94 13.01 -4.42
CA ASP A 111 4.00 14.45 -4.53
C ASP A 111 2.87 15.04 -3.65
N ASP A 112 2.83 16.36 -3.44
CA ASP A 112 1.84 17.00 -2.55
C ASP A 112 0.38 16.80 -2.98
N THR A 113 0.18 16.59 -4.29
CA THR A 113 -1.14 16.50 -4.93
C THR A 113 -1.40 15.15 -5.58
N SER A 114 -0.43 14.24 -5.64
CA SER A 114 -0.60 12.95 -6.30
C SER A 114 0.28 11.87 -5.72
N ILE A 115 -0.18 10.62 -5.85
CA ILE A 115 0.55 9.44 -5.41
C ILE A 115 0.56 8.42 -6.54
N THR A 116 1.75 7.94 -6.89
CA THR A 116 1.95 6.80 -7.77
C THR A 116 2.30 5.58 -6.93
N TRP A 117 1.51 4.54 -7.07
CA TRP A 117 1.60 3.33 -6.28
C TRP A 117 1.40 2.11 -7.18
N LYS A 118 1.85 0.95 -6.71
CA LYS A 118 1.66 -0.34 -7.38
C LYS A 118 1.20 -1.36 -6.35
N PHE A 119 0.59 -2.42 -6.85
CA PHE A 119 0.37 -3.62 -6.06
C PHE A 119 1.00 -4.83 -6.75
N GLU A 120 1.40 -5.79 -5.94
CA GLU A 120 1.99 -7.06 -6.37
C GLU A 120 0.95 -8.18 -6.24
N ARG A 121 1.18 -9.27 -6.97
CA ARG A 121 0.31 -10.45 -7.04
C ARG A 121 1.08 -11.64 -6.51
#